data_AF-A0A9Q3JCJ5-F1
#
_entry.id   AF-A0A9Q3JCJ5-F1
#
_cell.length_a   1.000
_cell.length_b   1.000
_cell.length_c   1.000
_cell.angle_alpha   90.00
_cell.angle_beta   90.00
_cell.angle_gamma   90.00
#
_symmetry.space_group_name_H-M   'P 1'
#
loop_
_entity.id
_entity.type
_entity.pdbx_description
1 polymer ?
#
loop_
_entity_poly.entity_id
_entity_poly.type
_entity_poly.pdbx_seq_one_letter_code
_entity_poly.pdbx_strand_id
1 'polypeptide(L)'
;MPLPNLEGWIIKLKWNVRYTALMRQTDAGERQAKSIAEDRKSLPVDDWRDQLFIAVAENGGLIFVGETRSQRTTQHPQYLNEGGYSKDGGKIGHTQPRRVAEMLVAARVGDKTGVTVGDAVGYAIPFEDCPSPKTVINYMMDGMFLRDFMTKHDLAGYTAMIFDEAHKRRYLN
;
A
#
# COMPACT_ATOMS: atom_id res chain seq x y z
N MET A 1 6.12 26.97 16.02
CA MET A 1 6.51 26.96 14.59
C MET A 1 5.22 27.06 13.80
N PRO A 2 5.03 28.05 12.90
CA PRO A 2 3.77 28.19 12.18
C PRO A 2 3.61 27.03 11.19
N LEU A 3 2.38 26.54 11.03
CA LEU A 3 2.01 25.47 10.11
C LEU A 3 2.44 25.83 8.68
N PRO A 4 3.06 24.91 7.92
CA PRO A 4 3.13 25.08 6.48
C PRO A 4 1.71 25.12 5.92
N ASN A 5 1.43 26.11 5.08
CA ASN A 5 0.19 26.30 4.35
C ASN A 5 -0.33 24.94 3.79
N LEU A 6 -1.46 24.46 4.31
CA LEU A 6 -2.13 23.22 3.90
C LEU A 6 -2.66 23.26 2.46
N GLU A 7 -2.78 24.44 1.84
CA GLU A 7 -3.20 24.59 0.44
C GLU A 7 -2.19 24.00 -0.55
N GLY A 8 -0.91 23.88 -0.16
CA GLY A 8 0.14 23.30 -1.00
C GLY A 8 0.03 21.79 -1.21
N TRP A 9 -0.58 21.07 -0.26
CA TRP A 9 -0.76 19.61 -0.32
C TRP A 9 -2.04 19.20 -1.05
N ILE A 10 -3.07 20.06 -1.01
CA ILE A 10 -4.37 19.82 -1.65
C ILE A 10 -4.29 19.92 -3.18
N ILE A 11 -3.28 20.62 -3.75
CA ILE A 11 -3.27 20.99 -5.18
C ILE A 11 -2.23 20.23 -6.05
N LYS A 12 -1.52 19.23 -5.50
CA LYS A 12 -0.72 18.28 -6.32
C LYS A 12 -1.12 16.82 -6.13
N LEU A 13 -2.42 16.57 -5.99
CA LEU A 13 -3.07 15.28 -6.24
C LEU A 13 -3.24 15.05 -7.76
N LYS A 14 -2.16 15.22 -8.54
CA LYS A 14 -2.05 14.49 -9.81
C LYS A 14 -1.57 13.10 -9.44
N TRP A 15 -2.56 12.26 -9.15
CA TRP A 15 -2.49 10.82 -9.34
C TRP A 15 -1.56 10.56 -10.54
N ASN A 16 -0.51 9.75 -10.39
CA ASN A 16 0.34 9.46 -11.54
C ASN A 16 -0.55 8.75 -12.56
N VAL A 17 -0.95 9.49 -13.59
CA VAL A 17 -2.14 9.29 -14.45
C VAL A 17 -2.09 7.96 -15.24
N ARG A 18 -1.06 7.14 -15.05
CA ARG A 18 -0.87 5.87 -15.77
C ARG A 18 -1.88 4.78 -15.41
N TYR A 19 -2.28 4.62 -14.15
CA TYR A 19 -3.11 3.47 -13.74
C TYR A 19 -4.63 3.62 -14.03
N THR A 20 -5.22 4.82 -13.98
CA THR A 20 -6.63 5.07 -14.33
C THR A 20 -6.77 5.24 -15.83
N ALA A 21 -5.75 5.75 -16.51
CA ALA A 21 -5.79 5.91 -17.96
C ALA A 21 -5.89 4.56 -18.69
N LEU A 22 -5.36 3.46 -18.13
CA LEU A 22 -5.48 2.13 -18.73
C LEU A 22 -6.93 1.60 -18.66
N MET A 23 -7.60 1.80 -17.52
CA MET A 23 -9.00 1.38 -17.32
C MET A 23 -10.02 2.32 -17.98
N ARG A 24 -9.64 3.57 -18.26
CA ARG A 24 -10.51 4.61 -18.86
C ARG A 24 -10.63 4.55 -20.39
N GLN A 25 -9.99 3.60 -21.07
CA GLN A 25 -10.09 3.53 -22.53
C GLN A 25 -11.46 3.02 -23.03
N THR A 26 -12.36 2.58 -22.12
CA THR A 26 -13.71 2.14 -22.44
C THR A 26 -14.74 2.61 -21.41
N ASP A 27 -15.97 2.90 -21.85
CA ASP A 27 -17.09 3.26 -20.97
C ASP A 27 -17.37 2.20 -19.88
N ALA A 28 -17.12 0.92 -20.19
CA ALA A 28 -17.28 -0.18 -19.25
C ALA A 28 -16.22 -0.13 -18.12
N GLY A 29 -14.96 0.15 -18.48
CA GLY A 29 -13.88 0.31 -17.52
C GLY A 29 -14.05 1.53 -16.62
N GLU A 30 -14.64 2.63 -17.14
CA GLU A 30 -14.99 3.79 -16.32
C GLU A 30 -16.08 3.49 -15.29
N ARG A 31 -17.13 2.75 -15.68
CA ARG A 31 -18.21 2.34 -14.77
C ARG A 31 -17.69 1.41 -13.67
N GLN A 32 -16.85 0.45 -14.04
CA GLN A 32 -16.22 -0.45 -13.08
C GLN A 32 -15.32 0.31 -12.10
N ALA A 33 -14.50 1.24 -12.58
CA ALA A 33 -13.66 2.07 -11.71
C ALA A 33 -14.49 2.94 -10.74
N LYS A 34 -15.62 3.49 -11.19
CA LYS A 34 -16.55 4.24 -10.32
C LYS A 34 -17.16 3.35 -9.23
N SER A 35 -17.66 2.16 -9.59
CA SER A 35 -18.21 1.21 -8.62
C SER A 35 -17.16 0.78 -7.58
N ILE A 36 -15.93 0.51 -8.00
CA ILE A 36 -14.84 0.17 -7.06
C ILE A 36 -14.53 1.33 -6.11
N ALA A 37 -14.57 2.57 -6.60
CA ALA A 37 -14.35 3.76 -5.77
C ALA A 37 -15.48 3.96 -4.75
N GLU A 38 -16.74 3.72 -5.14
CA GLU A 38 -17.90 3.76 -4.24
C GLU A 38 -17.83 2.66 -3.18
N ASP A 39 -17.47 1.44 -3.58
CA ASP A 39 -17.27 0.32 -2.65
C ASP A 39 -16.17 0.63 -1.62
N ARG A 40 -15.06 1.26 -2.05
CA ARG A 40 -13.98 1.66 -1.13
C ARG A 40 -14.42 2.69 -0.11
N LYS A 41 -15.27 3.66 -0.51
CA LYS A 41 -15.83 4.66 0.40
C LYS A 41 -16.79 4.07 1.44
N SER A 42 -17.38 2.91 1.16
CA SER A 42 -18.26 2.21 2.10
C SER A 42 -17.50 1.47 3.21
N LEU A 43 -16.17 1.38 3.11
CA LEU A 43 -15.38 0.59 4.05
C LEU A 43 -15.15 1.34 5.36
N PRO A 44 -15.24 0.67 6.53
CA PRO A 44 -15.02 1.32 7.83
C PRO A 44 -13.65 1.99 7.99
N VAL A 45 -12.64 1.56 7.23
CA VAL A 45 -11.30 2.16 7.25
C VAL A 45 -11.23 3.49 6.49
N ASP A 46 -12.17 3.76 5.58
CA ASP A 46 -12.20 4.98 4.79
C ASP A 46 -12.57 6.21 5.64
N ASP A 47 -13.41 6.03 6.67
CA ASP A 47 -13.75 7.08 7.65
C ASP A 47 -12.52 7.68 8.33
N TRP A 48 -11.41 6.93 8.38
CA TRP A 48 -10.15 7.33 9.02
C TRP A 48 -9.07 7.73 8.02
N ARG A 49 -9.37 7.76 6.71
CA ARG A 49 -8.39 7.98 5.65
C ARG A 49 -7.69 9.33 5.75
N ASP A 50 -8.42 10.40 6.01
CA ASP A 50 -7.83 11.74 6.12
C ASP A 50 -6.97 11.88 7.38
N GLN A 51 -7.41 11.28 8.49
CA GLN A 51 -6.64 11.22 9.73
C GLN A 51 -5.36 10.42 9.56
N LEU A 52 -5.40 9.33 8.79
CA LEU A 52 -4.21 8.56 8.41
C LEU A 52 -3.21 9.46 7.67
N PHE A 53 -3.64 10.24 6.68
CA PHE A 53 -2.72 11.11 5.95
C PHE A 53 -2.05 12.16 6.84
N ILE A 54 -2.82 12.80 7.71
CA ILE A 54 -2.29 13.77 8.69
C ILE A 54 -1.28 13.07 9.60
N ALA A 55 -1.67 11.94 10.19
CA ALA A 55 -0.81 11.22 11.13
C ALA A 55 0.51 10.78 10.48
N VAL A 56 0.50 10.27 9.24
CA VAL A 56 1.72 9.79 8.56
C VAL A 56 2.61 10.97 8.16
N ALA A 57 2.03 12.13 7.83
CA ALA A 57 2.80 13.34 7.52
C ALA A 57 3.48 13.92 8.77
N GLU A 58 2.83 13.83 9.94
CA GLU A 58 3.33 14.41 11.19
C GLU A 58 4.26 13.47 11.97
N ASN A 59 4.19 12.16 11.73
CA ASN A 59 4.90 11.18 12.54
C ASN A 59 5.75 10.22 11.67
N GLY A 60 7.00 9.99 12.09
CA GLY A 60 7.88 9.00 11.45
C GLY A 60 7.50 7.53 11.73
N GLY A 61 6.56 7.28 12.64
CA GLY A 61 6.08 5.94 12.97
C GLY A 61 4.68 5.99 13.60
N LEU A 62 3.82 5.04 13.23
CA LEU A 62 2.43 4.97 13.67
C LEU A 62 2.03 3.54 14.02
N ILE A 63 1.14 3.42 15.01
CA ILE A 63 0.54 2.15 15.41
C ILE A 63 -0.94 2.19 15.09
N PHE A 64 -1.40 1.28 14.23
CA PHE A 64 -2.81 1.15 13.88
C PHE A 64 -3.44 0.01 14.67
N VAL A 65 -4.41 0.35 15.51
CA VAL A 65 -5.26 -0.62 16.21
C VAL A 65 -6.65 -0.57 15.60
N GLY A 66 -7.26 -1.74 15.42
CA GLY A 66 -8.57 -1.86 14.82
C GLY A 66 -9.00 -3.32 14.77
N GLU A 67 -10.25 -3.55 14.43
CA GLU A 67 -10.81 -4.90 14.37
C GLU A 67 -10.26 -5.68 13.17
N THR A 68 -10.28 -7.01 13.28
CA THR A 68 -10.04 -7.90 12.13
C THR A 68 -11.15 -7.63 11.09
N ARG A 69 -10.82 -7.73 9.79
CA ARG A 69 -11.76 -7.49 8.66
C ARG A 69 -12.14 -6.02 8.41
N SER A 70 -11.52 -5.06 9.09
CA SER A 70 -11.57 -3.64 8.72
C SER A 70 -10.89 -3.30 7.38
N GLN A 71 -10.31 -4.28 6.68
CA GLN A 71 -9.64 -4.15 5.38
C GLN A 71 -8.36 -3.29 5.34
N ARG A 72 -7.82 -2.94 6.51
CA ARG A 72 -6.54 -2.24 6.71
C ARG A 72 -5.40 -2.78 5.84
N THR A 73 -5.19 -4.10 5.86
CA THR A 73 -4.18 -4.83 5.06
C THR A 73 -4.25 -4.51 3.56
N THR A 74 -5.46 -4.33 3.01
CA THR A 74 -5.65 -3.98 1.60
C THR A 74 -5.62 -2.47 1.36
N GLN A 75 -6.11 -1.65 2.29
CA GLN A 75 -6.35 -0.23 2.05
C GLN A 75 -5.17 0.66 2.45
N HIS A 76 -4.47 0.41 3.56
CA HIS A 76 -3.38 1.29 3.99
C HIS A 76 -2.26 1.42 2.96
N PRO A 77 -1.75 0.34 2.33
CA PRO A 77 -0.72 0.49 1.29
C PRO A 77 -1.22 1.32 0.09
N GLN A 78 -2.50 1.19 -0.28
CA GLN A 78 -3.11 1.98 -1.34
C GLN A 78 -3.24 3.45 -0.96
N TYR A 79 -3.64 3.75 0.28
CA TYR A 79 -3.70 5.12 0.77
C TYR A 79 -2.31 5.76 0.78
N LEU A 80 -1.27 5.09 1.28
CA LEU A 80 0.10 5.61 1.21
C LEU A 80 0.55 5.87 -0.24
N ASN A 81 0.21 4.96 -1.17
CA ASN A 81 0.49 5.17 -2.58
C ASN A 81 -0.21 6.41 -3.14
N GLU A 82 -1.49 6.61 -2.78
CA GLU A 82 -2.29 7.79 -3.15
C GLU A 82 -1.75 9.08 -2.51
N GLY A 83 -1.22 9.00 -1.28
CA GLY A 83 -0.53 10.08 -0.58
C GLY A 83 0.82 10.46 -1.21
N GLY A 84 1.28 9.70 -2.20
CA GLY A 84 2.50 9.98 -2.95
C GLY A 84 3.76 9.36 -2.35
N TYR A 85 3.64 8.42 -1.42
CA TYR A 85 4.81 7.74 -0.86
C TYR A 85 5.55 6.90 -1.91
N SER A 86 4.91 6.50 -3.01
CA SER A 86 5.57 5.79 -4.12
C SER A 86 6.15 6.69 -5.21
N LYS A 87 6.15 8.02 -5.02
CA LYS A 87 6.72 8.96 -5.99
C LYS A 87 8.24 8.75 -6.10
N ASP A 88 8.79 9.19 -7.23
CA ASP A 88 10.24 9.18 -7.51
C ASP A 88 10.90 7.80 -7.39
N GLY A 89 10.14 6.73 -7.64
CA GLY A 89 10.63 5.35 -7.60
C GLY A 89 10.59 4.68 -6.22
N GLY A 90 10.00 5.35 -5.23
CA GLY A 90 9.75 4.78 -3.91
C GLY A 90 8.77 3.60 -3.94
N LYS A 91 8.98 2.64 -3.03
CA LYS A 91 8.12 1.47 -2.84
C LYS A 91 7.51 1.48 -1.45
N ILE A 92 6.29 0.97 -1.36
CA ILE A 92 5.60 0.70 -0.10
C ILE A 92 5.71 -0.78 0.15
N GLY A 93 6.45 -1.15 1.20
CA GLY A 93 6.52 -2.53 1.67
C GLY A 93 5.44 -2.79 2.70
N HIS A 94 4.86 -3.97 2.65
CA HIS A 94 3.88 -4.42 3.62
C HIS A 94 4.22 -5.84 4.03
N THR A 95 4.32 -6.10 5.33
CA THR A 95 4.67 -7.42 5.84
C THR A 95 3.52 -8.12 6.53
N GLN A 96 3.44 -9.43 6.31
CA GLN A 96 2.54 -10.36 6.98
C GLN A 96 3.30 -11.63 7.37
N PRO A 97 2.93 -12.24 8.51
CA PRO A 97 3.56 -13.47 8.94
C PRO A 97 3.00 -14.72 8.23
N ARG A 98 2.02 -14.58 7.31
CA ARG A 98 1.30 -15.72 6.70
C ARG A 98 1.47 -15.74 5.18
N ARG A 99 2.14 -16.78 4.65
CA ARG A 99 2.40 -16.98 3.20
C ARG A 99 1.15 -16.82 2.34
N VAL A 100 0.09 -17.55 2.68
CA VAL A 100 -1.17 -17.53 1.90
C VAL A 100 -1.85 -16.17 1.97
N ALA A 101 -1.71 -15.42 3.06
CA ALA A 101 -2.30 -14.10 3.17
C ALA A 101 -1.67 -13.12 2.19
N GLU A 102 -0.36 -13.13 2.02
CA GLU A 102 0.31 -12.19 1.09
C GLU A 102 -0.11 -12.40 -0.36
N MET A 103 -0.11 -13.66 -0.81
CA MET A 103 -0.54 -13.98 -2.18
C MET A 103 -1.98 -13.55 -2.44
N LEU A 104 -2.89 -13.83 -1.50
CA LEU A 104 -4.31 -13.48 -1.63
C LEU A 104 -4.54 -11.97 -1.56
N VAL A 105 -3.81 -11.25 -0.71
CA VAL A 105 -3.91 -9.80 -0.60
C VAL A 105 -3.39 -9.14 -1.87
N ALA A 106 -2.22 -9.56 -2.38
CA ALA A 106 -1.67 -9.03 -3.62
C ALA A 106 -2.61 -9.28 -4.81
N ALA A 107 -3.15 -10.50 -4.96
CA ALA A 107 -4.14 -10.82 -5.98
C ALA A 107 -5.40 -9.95 -5.85
N ARG A 108 -5.96 -9.84 -4.63
CA ARG A 108 -7.15 -9.02 -4.36
C ARG A 108 -6.94 -7.54 -4.69
N VAL A 109 -5.75 -7.01 -4.38
CA VAL A 109 -5.42 -5.60 -4.67
C VAL A 109 -5.15 -5.41 -6.16
N GLY A 110 -4.48 -6.36 -6.83
CA GLY A 110 -4.34 -6.38 -8.29
C GLY A 110 -5.70 -6.32 -8.99
N ASP A 111 -6.62 -7.21 -8.63
CA ASP A 111 -7.99 -7.23 -9.17
C ASP A 111 -8.74 -5.93 -8.93
N LYS A 112 -8.68 -5.39 -7.70
CA LYS A 112 -9.35 -4.12 -7.34
C LYS A 112 -8.76 -2.91 -8.08
N THR A 113 -7.48 -2.96 -8.43
CA THR A 113 -6.80 -1.82 -9.09
C THR A 113 -6.69 -1.99 -10.60
N GLY A 114 -7.11 -3.14 -11.15
CA GLY A 114 -6.98 -3.45 -12.56
C GLY A 114 -5.53 -3.72 -12.99
N VAL A 115 -4.68 -4.15 -12.07
CA VAL A 115 -3.25 -4.36 -12.32
C VAL A 115 -2.91 -5.84 -12.22
N THR A 116 -2.14 -6.33 -13.18
CA THR A 116 -1.56 -7.67 -13.12
C THR A 116 -0.54 -7.75 -11.98
N VAL A 117 -0.68 -8.75 -11.11
CA VAL A 117 0.28 -9.00 -10.05
C VAL A 117 1.67 -9.23 -10.65
N GLY A 118 2.66 -8.52 -10.14
CA GLY A 118 4.01 -8.42 -10.63
C GLY A 118 4.33 -7.14 -11.42
N ASP A 119 3.32 -6.38 -11.85
CA ASP A 119 3.53 -5.00 -12.32
C ASP A 119 3.55 -4.04 -11.11
N ALA A 120 2.48 -3.28 -10.86
CA ALA A 120 2.45 -2.26 -9.79
C ALA A 120 2.31 -2.86 -8.39
N VAL A 121 1.66 -4.02 -8.30
CA VAL A 121 1.40 -4.74 -7.06
C VAL A 121 2.15 -6.05 -7.17
N GLY A 122 3.08 -6.31 -6.25
CA GLY A 122 3.85 -7.54 -6.20
C GLY A 122 3.71 -8.22 -4.84
N TYR A 123 4.20 -9.45 -4.77
CA TYR A 123 4.45 -10.12 -3.51
C TYR A 123 5.78 -10.87 -3.50
N ALA A 124 6.34 -11.03 -2.31
CA ALA A 124 7.60 -11.73 -2.07
C ALA A 124 7.42 -12.76 -0.95
N ILE A 125 7.64 -14.04 -1.28
CA ILE A 125 7.63 -15.15 -0.33
C ILE A 125 8.85 -16.07 -0.58
N PRO A 126 9.24 -16.94 0.36
CA PRO A 126 10.35 -17.86 0.16
C PRO A 126 10.14 -18.69 -1.11
N PHE A 127 11.18 -18.71 -1.95
CA PHE A 127 11.24 -19.41 -3.24
C PHE A 127 10.33 -18.87 -4.35
N GLU A 128 9.60 -17.78 -4.12
CA GLU A 128 8.72 -17.17 -5.12
C GLU A 128 8.64 -15.65 -4.92
N ASP A 129 9.26 -14.91 -5.83
CA ASP A 129 9.35 -13.46 -5.81
C ASP A 129 8.80 -12.92 -7.13
N CYS A 130 7.73 -12.13 -7.06
CA CYS A 130 7.11 -11.55 -8.26
C CYS A 130 7.17 -10.02 -8.44
N PRO A 131 7.86 -9.20 -7.62
CA PRO A 131 7.96 -7.77 -7.88
C PRO A 131 8.85 -7.48 -9.09
N SER A 132 8.46 -6.47 -9.87
CA SER A 132 9.23 -5.92 -10.99
C SER A 132 9.77 -4.52 -10.67
N PRO A 133 10.57 -3.90 -11.56
CA PRO A 133 10.96 -2.50 -11.41
C PRO A 133 9.77 -1.52 -11.37
N LYS A 134 8.58 -1.94 -11.84
CA LYS A 134 7.35 -1.12 -11.80
C LYS A 134 6.57 -1.27 -10.50
N THR A 135 6.95 -2.22 -9.64
CA THR A 135 6.21 -2.49 -8.40
C THR A 135 6.33 -1.33 -7.42
N VAL A 136 5.18 -0.77 -7.07
CA VAL A 136 5.02 0.33 -6.11
C VAL A 136 4.53 -0.17 -4.76
N ILE A 137 3.76 -1.25 -4.71
CA ILE A 137 3.31 -1.91 -3.48
C ILE A 137 3.82 -3.35 -3.49
N ASN A 138 4.64 -3.71 -2.51
CA ASN A 138 5.20 -5.05 -2.37
C ASN A 138 4.73 -5.71 -1.07
N TYR A 139 3.95 -6.78 -1.21
CA TYR A 139 3.42 -7.61 -0.12
C TYR A 139 4.38 -8.74 0.21
N MET A 140 4.99 -8.78 1.39
CA MET A 140 6.10 -9.70 1.64
C MET A 140 6.02 -10.40 2.99
N MET A 141 6.43 -11.66 3.05
CA MET A 141 6.59 -12.27 4.38
C MET A 141 7.71 -11.60 5.17
N ASP A 142 7.55 -11.56 6.49
CA ASP A 142 8.52 -10.97 7.43
C ASP A 142 9.95 -11.46 7.19
N GLY A 143 10.14 -12.75 6.88
CA GLY A 143 11.46 -13.31 6.55
C GLY A 143 12.08 -12.77 5.26
N MET A 144 11.26 -12.38 4.27
CA MET A 144 11.72 -11.73 3.04
C MET A 144 12.19 -10.31 3.32
N PHE A 145 11.41 -9.57 4.12
CA PHE A 145 11.80 -8.25 4.62
C PHE A 145 13.12 -8.30 5.40
N LEU A 146 13.26 -9.25 6.34
CA LEU A 146 14.49 -9.40 7.12
C LEU A 146 15.69 -9.71 6.22
N ARG A 147 15.52 -10.57 5.20
CA ARG A 147 16.59 -10.84 4.24
C ARG A 147 16.99 -9.61 3.43
N ASP A 148 16.01 -8.83 2.98
CA ASP A 148 16.25 -7.56 2.29
C ASP A 148 16.99 -6.58 3.20
N PHE A 149 16.56 -6.44 4.47
CA PHE A 149 17.20 -5.59 5.47
C PHE A 149 18.65 -5.99 5.77
N MET A 150 18.93 -7.29 5.84
CA MET A 150 20.29 -7.81 6.04
C MET A 150 21.21 -7.53 4.85
N THR A 151 20.65 -7.38 3.64
CA THR A 151 21.41 -7.08 2.43
C THR A 151 21.53 -5.57 2.19
N LYS A 152 20.48 -4.82 2.52
CA LYS A 152 20.33 -3.38 2.35
C LYS A 152 19.92 -2.76 3.68
N HIS A 153 20.91 -2.39 4.48
CA HIS A 153 20.70 -1.87 5.84
C HIS A 153 19.89 -0.57 5.89
N ASP A 154 19.86 0.21 4.81
CA ASP A 154 19.09 1.44 4.68
C ASP A 154 17.70 1.24 4.07
N LEU A 155 17.33 -0.01 3.73
CA LEU A 155 16.12 -0.35 2.98
C LEU A 155 15.96 0.50 1.71
N ALA A 156 17.07 0.84 1.05
CA ALA A 156 17.08 1.69 -0.14
C ALA A 156 16.01 1.24 -1.16
N GLY A 157 15.09 2.16 -1.43
CA GLY A 157 13.95 1.96 -2.33
C GLY A 157 12.60 1.84 -1.64
N TYR A 158 12.54 1.59 -0.32
CA TYR A 158 11.30 1.67 0.43
C TYR A 158 11.14 3.06 1.07
N THR A 159 9.99 3.69 0.82
CA THR A 159 9.62 5.00 1.39
C THR A 159 8.64 4.87 2.54
N ALA A 160 7.94 3.74 2.61
CA ALA A 160 7.10 3.38 3.74
C ALA A 160 7.11 1.86 3.94
N MET A 161 7.10 1.42 5.20
CA MET A 161 6.97 0.03 5.60
C MET A 161 5.78 -0.12 6.53
N ILE A 162 4.91 -1.07 6.24
CA ILE A 162 3.79 -1.47 7.09
C ILE A 162 4.08 -2.85 7.66
N PHE A 163 4.07 -2.97 8.99
CA PHE A 163 4.20 -4.24 9.69
C PHE A 163 2.83 -4.67 10.23
N ASP A 164 2.17 -5.58 9.53
CA ASP A 164 0.82 -6.02 9.90
C ASP A 164 0.87 -7.30 10.75
N GLU A 165 -0.24 -7.57 11.46
CA GLU A 165 -0.35 -8.62 12.45
C GLU A 165 0.74 -8.60 13.55
N ALA A 166 1.30 -7.42 13.87
CA ALA A 166 2.35 -7.26 14.89
C ALA A 166 2.00 -7.87 16.27
N HIS A 167 0.71 -8.01 16.58
CA HIS A 167 0.24 -8.72 17.77
C HIS A 167 0.66 -10.19 17.84
N LYS A 168 1.03 -10.82 16.72
CA LYS A 168 1.38 -12.25 16.65
C LYS A 168 2.80 -12.62 17.09
N ARG A 169 3.56 -11.67 17.68
CA ARG A 169 4.86 -11.86 18.37
C ARG A 169 5.68 -13.07 17.89
N ARG A 170 6.11 -13.09 16.63
CA ARG A 170 6.82 -14.25 16.04
C ARG A 170 8.34 -14.24 16.24
N TYR A 171 8.92 -13.12 16.68
CA TYR A 171 10.37 -12.92 16.79
C TYR A 171 10.84 -12.50 18.20
N LEU A 172 9.96 -12.49 19.19
CA LEU A 172 10.22 -11.99 20.55
C LEU A 172 10.35 -13.11 21.60
N ASN A 173 10.60 -14.36 21.18
CA ASN A 173 10.83 -15.48 22.08
C ASN A 173 12.18 -16.13 21.78
#